data_AF-A0AAE3UVV1-F1
#
_entry.id   AF-A0AAE3UVV1-F1
#
_cell.length_a   1.000
_cell.length_b   1.000
_cell.length_c   1.000
_cell.angle_alpha   90.00
_cell.angle_beta   90.00
_cell.angle_gamma   90.00
#
_symmetry.space_group_name_H-M   'P 1'
#
loop_
_entity.id
_entity.type
_entity.pdbx_description
1 polymer ?
#
loop_
_entity_poly.entity_id
_entity_poly.type
_entity_poly.pdbx_seq_one_letter_code
_entity_poly.pdbx_strand_id
1 'polypeptide(L)'
;MSKPFVWQELFVQSKDSTEYELLSNQHVTVTELDGEEVIKVAPEALTLLAQQAFYEASFFLRAGHLKQIASILHDPQASSNDKYVALQLLRNAEVSAKGVLPNCQDTGTATIVASKGQHVWTGGDDAEALSKGVYSTFTENNLRYSQNAPLDMYTEVNTQTNLPAQIDISATPGNEYRFLFVNKGGGSANKAALYQETKSILQPEKLTAFLIEKMKSLGTAACPPYHIAFVVGGLSADQALKVAKLASTKYYDNLPTSGNELGQAFRDTALEAELLNASREFGIGAQFGGKYFAHDIRVIRLPRHGGSCPIAMALSCSADRNIKAKINKHGIWLEKLEHNPGKFIPDSHRIENGAQTVQLDLNRPLRDILHDLSALPIGTRLSLNGPIVVARDIAHANIKARLDNGEPMPEYMKKHIVYYAGPAKTPENQACGSMGPTTGGRMDGYVDAFQAQGGSLIMLTKGNRSQQVTDACQKHGGFSLGSIGGAAALLAQQYVKSLQCLEYPELGMEAVWMMEVKNMPAFVLVDDKGNNFFSQFEQQHRCATCPAGH
;
A
#
# COMPACT_ATOMS: atom_id res chain seq x y z
N MET A 1 23.76 -36.55 -23.52
CA MET A 1 22.89 -37.62 -22.99
C MET A 1 21.66 -36.97 -22.39
N SER A 2 20.45 -37.48 -22.65
CA SER A 2 19.20 -36.95 -22.08
C SER A 2 18.90 -37.62 -20.74
N LYS A 3 18.44 -36.84 -19.75
CA LYS A 3 17.87 -37.38 -18.50
C LYS A 3 16.49 -38.03 -18.79
N PRO A 4 16.02 -39.00 -17.97
CA PRO A 4 14.66 -39.52 -18.09
C PRO A 4 13.62 -38.44 -17.82
N PHE A 5 12.41 -38.61 -18.34
CA PHE A 5 11.30 -37.68 -18.07
C PHE A 5 10.85 -37.79 -16.60
N VAL A 6 10.82 -36.65 -15.92
CA VAL A 6 10.28 -36.50 -14.57
C VAL A 6 9.48 -35.21 -14.53
N TRP A 7 8.20 -35.31 -14.21
CA TRP A 7 7.34 -34.14 -14.00
C TRP A 7 7.40 -33.70 -12.53
N GLN A 8 7.55 -32.40 -12.31
CA GLN A 8 7.44 -31.78 -10.98
C GLN A 8 6.73 -30.42 -11.12
N GLU A 9 5.86 -30.12 -10.17
CA GLU A 9 5.28 -28.79 -10.05
C GLU A 9 6.33 -27.76 -9.65
N LEU A 10 6.25 -26.55 -10.23
CA LEU A 10 7.19 -25.48 -9.96
C LEU A 10 7.08 -24.98 -8.50
N PHE A 11 5.87 -24.85 -7.97
CA PHE A 11 5.59 -24.28 -6.65
C PHE A 11 5.13 -25.36 -5.67
N VAL A 12 6.03 -26.27 -5.31
CA VAL A 12 5.76 -27.26 -4.27
C VAL A 12 5.63 -26.53 -2.93
N GLN A 13 4.49 -26.63 -2.25
CA GLN A 13 4.28 -26.00 -0.93
C GLN A 13 4.03 -27.05 0.15
N SER A 14 4.59 -26.82 1.34
CA SER A 14 4.23 -27.60 2.52
C SER A 14 2.80 -27.29 2.98
N LYS A 15 2.32 -28.05 3.97
CA LYS A 15 0.96 -27.91 4.53
C LYS A 15 0.63 -26.45 4.88
N ASP A 16 -0.53 -25.98 4.44
CA ASP A 16 -1.09 -24.68 4.81
C ASP A 16 -1.41 -24.65 6.31
N SER A 17 -0.84 -23.68 7.02
CA SER A 17 -1.04 -23.45 8.45
C SER A 17 -1.99 -22.29 8.74
N THR A 18 -2.59 -21.69 7.72
CA THR A 18 -3.60 -20.64 7.89
C THR A 18 -4.82 -21.19 8.64
N GLU A 19 -5.29 -20.44 9.64
CA GLU A 19 -6.55 -20.73 10.32
C GLU A 19 -7.72 -20.22 9.46
N TYR A 20 -8.72 -21.08 9.27
CA TYR A 20 -9.92 -20.75 8.50
C TYR A 20 -11.18 -20.88 9.36
N GLU A 21 -12.14 -20.00 9.14
CA GLU A 21 -13.48 -20.07 9.69
C GLU A 21 -14.48 -20.47 8.61
N LEU A 22 -15.50 -21.24 8.99
CA LEU A 22 -16.58 -21.61 8.09
C LEU A 22 -17.47 -20.39 7.88
N LEU A 23 -17.52 -19.88 6.65
CA LEU A 23 -18.40 -18.77 6.28
C LEU A 23 -19.83 -19.26 6.05
N SER A 24 -19.99 -20.34 5.29
CA SER A 24 -21.28 -20.96 5.02
C SER A 24 -21.10 -22.37 4.48
N ASN A 25 -22.04 -23.27 4.77
CA ASN A 25 -22.15 -24.58 4.11
C ASN A 25 -23.26 -24.61 3.04
N GLN A 26 -23.92 -23.49 2.79
CA GLN A 26 -24.92 -23.36 1.73
C GLN A 26 -24.23 -23.23 0.35
N HIS A 27 -25.00 -23.46 -0.71
CA HIS A 27 -24.54 -23.34 -2.12
C HIS A 27 -23.44 -24.33 -2.54
N VAL A 28 -23.12 -25.31 -1.69
CA VAL A 28 -22.19 -26.40 -2.00
C VAL A 28 -22.96 -27.71 -1.93
N THR A 29 -22.89 -28.51 -2.99
CA THR A 29 -23.45 -29.86 -3.03
C THR A 29 -22.42 -30.82 -3.60
N VAL A 30 -22.50 -32.08 -3.17
CA VAL A 30 -21.65 -33.15 -3.68
C VAL A 30 -22.50 -34.08 -4.52
N THR A 31 -21.99 -34.43 -5.70
CA THR A 31 -22.60 -35.42 -6.59
C THR A 31 -21.53 -36.39 -7.07
N GLU A 32 -21.96 -37.48 -7.67
CA GLU A 32 -21.06 -38.47 -8.28
C GLU A 32 -21.29 -38.43 -9.80
N LEU A 33 -20.20 -38.42 -10.56
CA LEU A 33 -20.26 -38.55 -12.02
C LEU A 33 -19.13 -39.49 -12.46
N ASP A 34 -19.49 -40.53 -13.20
CA ASP A 34 -18.56 -41.55 -13.70
C ASP A 34 -17.67 -42.16 -12.59
N GLY A 35 -18.19 -42.28 -11.37
CA GLY A 35 -17.48 -42.80 -10.19
C GLY A 35 -16.59 -41.78 -9.47
N GLU A 36 -16.56 -40.52 -9.90
CA GLU A 36 -15.78 -39.45 -9.30
C GLU A 36 -16.65 -38.48 -8.49
N GLU A 37 -16.16 -38.06 -7.31
CA GLU A 37 -16.80 -37.05 -6.47
C GLU A 37 -16.67 -35.66 -7.13
N VAL A 38 -17.80 -35.05 -7.49
CA VAL A 38 -17.87 -33.70 -8.06
C VAL A 38 -18.54 -32.76 -7.05
N ILE A 39 -17.87 -31.65 -6.76
CA ILE A 39 -18.39 -30.58 -5.90
C ILE A 39 -19.03 -29.52 -6.77
N LYS A 40 -20.35 -29.39 -6.69
CA LYS A 40 -21.13 -28.34 -7.34
C LYS A 40 -21.20 -27.12 -6.40
N VAL A 41 -20.69 -26.00 -6.89
CA VAL A 41 -20.64 -24.71 -6.19
C VAL A 41 -21.54 -23.74 -6.94
N ALA A 42 -22.63 -23.28 -6.34
CA ALA A 42 -23.50 -22.32 -7.02
C ALA A 42 -22.78 -20.95 -7.17
N PRO A 43 -23.05 -20.14 -8.23
CA PRO A 43 -22.44 -18.82 -8.40
C PRO A 43 -22.63 -17.88 -7.19
N GLU A 44 -23.73 -18.03 -6.44
CA GLU A 44 -24.01 -17.30 -5.21
C GLU A 44 -22.93 -17.54 -4.13
N ALA A 45 -22.32 -18.72 -4.09
CA ALA A 45 -21.20 -19.02 -3.20
C ALA A 45 -19.99 -18.13 -3.49
N LEU A 46 -19.67 -17.92 -4.78
CA LEU A 46 -18.56 -17.08 -5.20
C LEU A 46 -18.83 -15.61 -4.91
N THR A 47 -20.08 -15.17 -5.12
CA THR A 47 -20.53 -13.81 -4.78
C THR A 47 -20.39 -13.56 -3.28
N LEU A 48 -20.94 -14.44 -2.43
CA LEU A 48 -20.85 -14.36 -0.98
C LEU A 48 -19.40 -14.37 -0.50
N LEU A 49 -18.59 -15.28 -1.05
CA LEU A 49 -17.19 -15.39 -0.67
C LEU A 49 -16.40 -14.12 -0.99
N ALA A 50 -16.52 -13.61 -2.22
CA ALA A 50 -15.85 -12.37 -2.61
C ALA A 50 -16.34 -11.19 -1.77
N GLN A 51 -17.65 -11.08 -1.52
CA GLN A 51 -18.22 -10.00 -0.73
C GLN A 51 -17.61 -9.95 0.68
N GLN A 52 -17.60 -11.09 1.37
CA GLN A 52 -17.03 -11.19 2.72
C GLN A 52 -15.52 -10.99 2.70
N ALA A 53 -14.79 -11.62 1.77
CA ALA A 53 -13.34 -11.52 1.71
C ALA A 53 -12.86 -10.07 1.52
N PHE A 54 -13.51 -9.31 0.62
CA PHE A 54 -13.15 -7.90 0.40
C PHE A 54 -13.63 -6.98 1.53
N TYR A 55 -14.72 -7.33 2.23
CA TYR A 55 -15.11 -6.64 3.45
C TYR A 55 -14.03 -6.84 4.54
N GLU A 56 -13.71 -8.10 4.85
CA GLU A 56 -12.73 -8.48 5.86
C GLU A 56 -11.38 -7.79 5.61
N ALA A 57 -10.87 -7.91 4.38
CA ALA A 57 -9.61 -7.30 3.98
C ALA A 57 -9.67 -5.76 3.95
N SER A 58 -10.82 -5.11 4.00
CA SER A 58 -10.92 -3.64 4.05
C SER A 58 -10.84 -3.08 5.47
N PHE A 59 -11.30 -3.85 6.46
CA PHE A 59 -11.46 -3.38 7.83
C PHE A 59 -10.50 -4.04 8.84
N PHE A 60 -10.06 -5.27 8.56
CA PHE A 60 -9.22 -6.06 9.46
C PHE A 60 -7.87 -6.39 8.82
N LEU A 61 -6.92 -6.79 9.65
CA LEU A 61 -5.56 -7.15 9.24
C LEU A 61 -5.19 -8.50 9.85
N ARG A 62 -4.20 -9.18 9.27
CA ARG A 62 -3.66 -10.41 9.86
C ARG A 62 -3.04 -10.13 11.23
N ALA A 63 -3.29 -11.01 12.20
CA ALA A 63 -2.66 -10.94 13.51
C ALA A 63 -1.11 -10.96 13.43
N GLY A 64 -0.54 -11.68 12.46
CA GLY A 64 0.90 -11.71 12.24
C GLY A 64 1.49 -10.33 11.88
N HIS A 65 0.81 -9.57 11.02
CA HIS A 65 1.20 -8.20 10.67
C HIS A 65 1.09 -7.28 11.88
N LEU A 66 -0.05 -7.30 12.60
CA LEU A 66 -0.26 -6.49 13.80
C LEU A 66 0.78 -6.75 14.91
N LYS A 67 1.18 -8.02 15.11
CA LYS A 67 2.26 -8.39 16.04
C LYS A 67 3.60 -7.79 15.64
N GLN A 68 3.90 -7.70 14.34
CA GLN A 68 5.13 -7.06 13.85
C GLN A 68 5.10 -5.54 13.99
N ILE A 69 3.93 -4.89 13.91
CA ILE A 69 3.81 -3.47 14.26
C ILE A 69 4.00 -3.28 15.77
N ALA A 70 3.34 -4.10 16.59
CA ALA A 70 3.40 -3.99 18.05
C ALA A 70 4.81 -4.21 18.61
N SER A 71 5.60 -5.11 18.00
CA SER A 71 6.98 -5.34 18.44
C SER A 71 7.87 -4.10 18.34
N ILE A 72 7.56 -3.15 17.45
CA ILE A 72 8.28 -1.88 17.31
C ILE A 72 8.20 -1.06 18.60
N LEU A 73 7.05 -1.07 19.28
CA LEU A 73 6.85 -0.34 20.54
C LEU A 73 7.82 -0.81 21.64
N HIS A 74 8.20 -2.08 21.59
CA HIS A 74 9.03 -2.75 22.59
C HIS A 74 10.52 -2.79 22.24
N ASP A 75 10.91 -2.48 21.00
CA ASP A 75 12.32 -2.48 20.61
C ASP A 75 13.05 -1.25 21.20
N PRO A 76 14.09 -1.42 22.03
CA PRO A 76 14.88 -0.29 22.53
C PRO A 76 15.68 0.42 21.43
N GLN A 77 15.92 -0.21 20.29
CA GLN A 77 16.62 0.37 19.14
C GLN A 77 15.67 1.05 18.14
N ALA A 78 14.36 0.93 18.30
CA ALA A 78 13.41 1.69 17.49
C ALA A 78 13.50 3.18 17.83
N SER A 79 13.48 4.04 16.81
CA SER A 79 13.44 5.49 17.02
C SER A 79 12.13 5.91 17.71
N SER A 80 12.10 7.11 18.29
CA SER A 80 10.84 7.68 18.80
C SER A 80 9.78 7.81 17.70
N ASN A 81 10.21 8.11 16.46
CA ASN A 81 9.34 8.20 15.30
C ASN A 81 8.83 6.83 14.83
N ASP A 82 9.66 5.78 14.87
CA ASP A 82 9.24 4.40 14.60
C ASP A 82 8.09 4.00 15.53
N LYS A 83 8.27 4.23 16.84
CA LYS A 83 7.27 3.91 17.87
C LYS A 83 6.00 4.75 17.69
N TYR A 84 6.17 6.03 17.37
CA TYR A 84 5.03 6.92 17.12
C TYR A 84 4.20 6.44 15.93
N VAL A 85 4.83 6.16 14.77
CA VAL A 85 4.13 5.67 13.59
C VAL A 85 3.47 4.32 13.86
N ALA A 86 4.19 3.38 14.49
CA ALA A 86 3.64 2.07 14.86
C ALA A 86 2.38 2.20 15.74
N LEU A 87 2.40 3.10 16.73
CA LEU A 87 1.24 3.36 17.58
C LEU A 87 0.06 3.92 16.79
N GLN A 88 0.30 4.86 15.86
CA GLN A 88 -0.77 5.40 15.01
C GLN A 88 -1.36 4.34 14.07
N LEU A 89 -0.53 3.44 13.53
CA LEU A 89 -1.01 2.32 12.71
C LEU A 89 -1.86 1.32 13.51
N LEU A 90 -1.48 1.00 14.75
CA LEU A 90 -2.27 0.14 15.63
C LEU A 90 -3.59 0.80 16.05
N ARG A 91 -3.57 2.08 16.42
CA ARG A 91 -4.79 2.85 16.72
C ARG A 91 -5.70 2.93 15.51
N ASN A 92 -5.14 3.08 14.31
CA ASN A 92 -5.90 3.04 13.07
C ASN A 92 -6.57 1.68 12.84
N ALA A 93 -5.86 0.58 13.10
CA ALA A 93 -6.46 -0.76 13.04
C ALA A 93 -7.61 -0.92 14.06
N GLU A 94 -7.47 -0.39 15.27
CA GLU A 94 -8.54 -0.37 16.29
C GLU A 94 -9.78 0.43 15.85
N VAL A 95 -9.59 1.58 15.19
CA VAL A 95 -10.70 2.35 14.61
C VAL A 95 -11.36 1.58 13.46
N SER A 96 -10.55 1.00 12.58
CA SER A 96 -11.00 0.28 11.39
C SER A 96 -11.78 -0.98 11.72
N ALA A 97 -11.38 -1.71 12.76
CA ALA A 97 -12.03 -2.94 13.21
C ALA A 97 -13.48 -2.74 13.71
N LYS A 98 -13.95 -1.49 13.85
CA LYS A 98 -15.36 -1.17 14.09
C LYS A 98 -16.26 -1.36 12.85
N GLY A 99 -15.67 -1.63 11.68
CA GLY A 99 -16.39 -1.95 10.44
C GLY A 99 -17.03 -0.75 9.74
N VAL A 100 -16.70 0.49 10.14
CA VAL A 100 -17.31 1.71 9.58
C VAL A 100 -16.35 2.49 8.68
N LEU A 101 -15.14 2.75 9.15
CA LEU A 101 -14.09 3.45 8.40
C LEU A 101 -13.04 2.43 7.92
N PRO A 102 -12.78 2.28 6.61
CA PRO A 102 -11.78 1.31 6.14
C PRO A 102 -10.37 1.71 6.58
N ASN A 103 -9.49 0.73 6.73
CA ASN A 103 -8.13 0.90 7.26
C ASN A 103 -7.33 2.00 6.53
N CYS A 104 -7.54 2.14 5.21
CA CYS A 104 -6.89 3.12 4.37
C CYS A 104 -7.93 3.80 3.46
N GLN A 105 -7.72 5.09 3.14
CA GLN A 105 -8.57 5.83 2.18
C GLN A 105 -8.49 5.23 0.78
N ASP A 106 -7.32 4.70 0.42
CA ASP A 106 -7.14 3.93 -0.80
C ASP A 106 -7.55 2.48 -0.54
N THR A 107 -8.82 2.17 -0.78
CA THR A 107 -9.38 0.81 -0.64
C THR A 107 -8.82 -0.17 -1.68
N GLY A 108 -8.08 0.33 -2.67
CA GLY A 108 -7.26 -0.46 -3.58
C GLY A 108 -8.03 -1.11 -4.72
N THR A 109 -7.27 -1.72 -5.64
CA THR A 109 -7.80 -2.57 -6.70
C THR A 109 -8.10 -3.95 -6.15
N ALA A 110 -9.33 -4.42 -6.39
CA ALA A 110 -9.75 -5.76 -6.04
C ALA A 110 -9.03 -6.79 -6.94
N THR A 111 -8.21 -7.66 -6.34
CA THR A 111 -7.50 -8.73 -7.04
C THR A 111 -7.91 -10.07 -6.45
N ILE A 112 -8.16 -11.04 -7.32
CA ILE A 112 -8.48 -12.42 -6.98
C ILE A 112 -7.51 -13.32 -7.75
N VAL A 113 -6.73 -14.11 -7.01
CA VAL A 113 -5.89 -15.18 -7.59
C VAL A 113 -6.44 -16.50 -7.09
N ALA A 114 -6.90 -17.35 -7.99
CA ALA A 114 -7.60 -18.57 -7.65
C ALA A 114 -7.07 -19.80 -8.41
N SER A 115 -7.22 -20.97 -7.80
CA SER A 115 -6.96 -22.27 -8.39
C SER A 115 -8.18 -23.15 -8.25
N LYS A 116 -8.79 -23.53 -9.37
CA LYS A 116 -10.01 -24.31 -9.45
C LYS A 116 -9.67 -25.78 -9.69
N GLY A 117 -9.99 -26.62 -8.70
CA GLY A 117 -9.91 -28.06 -8.81
C GLY A 117 -10.77 -28.61 -9.95
N GLN A 118 -10.25 -29.59 -10.67
CA GLN A 118 -10.92 -30.27 -11.79
C GLN A 118 -12.31 -30.79 -11.42
N HIS A 119 -12.51 -31.19 -10.15
CA HIS A 119 -13.77 -31.73 -9.67
C HIS A 119 -14.68 -30.65 -9.04
N VAL A 120 -14.39 -29.36 -9.25
CA VAL A 120 -15.23 -28.25 -8.79
C VAL A 120 -15.98 -27.61 -9.95
N TRP A 121 -17.31 -27.71 -9.92
CA TRP A 121 -18.19 -27.25 -10.99
C TRP A 121 -19.03 -26.08 -10.51
N THR A 122 -18.95 -24.95 -11.22
CA THR A 122 -19.57 -23.68 -10.79
C THR A 122 -20.83 -23.31 -11.57
N GLY A 123 -21.09 -23.98 -12.69
CA GLY A 123 -22.32 -23.82 -13.47
C GLY A 123 -22.54 -22.46 -14.14
N GLY A 124 -21.56 -21.54 -14.11
CA GLY A 124 -21.68 -20.20 -14.68
C GLY A 124 -20.32 -19.53 -14.88
N ASP A 125 -20.32 -18.22 -15.14
CA ASP A 125 -19.11 -17.41 -15.23
C ASP A 125 -18.60 -17.02 -13.82
N ASP A 126 -17.51 -17.67 -13.40
CA ASP A 126 -16.88 -17.42 -12.11
C ASP A 126 -16.48 -15.95 -11.94
N ALA A 127 -16.01 -15.29 -13.01
CA ALA A 127 -15.54 -13.91 -12.95
C ALA A 127 -16.69 -12.93 -12.75
N GLU A 128 -17.85 -13.18 -13.35
CA GLU A 128 -19.08 -12.40 -13.13
C GLU A 128 -19.52 -12.49 -11.66
N ALA A 129 -19.63 -13.71 -11.13
CA ALA A 129 -20.08 -13.94 -9.76
C ALA A 129 -19.12 -13.32 -8.72
N LEU A 130 -17.81 -13.48 -8.92
CA LEU A 130 -16.80 -12.85 -8.07
C LEU A 130 -16.84 -11.31 -8.17
N SER A 131 -17.02 -10.77 -9.38
CA SER A 131 -17.14 -9.31 -9.59
C SER A 131 -18.39 -8.74 -8.94
N LYS A 132 -19.50 -9.49 -8.91
CA LYS A 132 -20.72 -9.10 -8.19
C LYS A 132 -20.47 -8.98 -6.69
N GLY A 133 -19.70 -9.90 -6.10
CA GLY A 133 -19.30 -9.80 -4.70
C GLY A 133 -18.44 -8.55 -4.43
N VAL A 134 -17.48 -8.24 -5.30
CA VAL A 134 -16.70 -6.99 -5.25
C VAL A 134 -17.63 -5.78 -5.31
N TYR A 135 -18.52 -5.73 -6.30
CA TYR A 135 -19.47 -4.63 -6.47
C TYR A 135 -20.30 -4.41 -5.20
N SER A 136 -20.89 -5.46 -4.64
CA SER A 136 -21.67 -5.38 -3.40
C SER A 136 -20.85 -4.82 -2.25
N THR A 137 -19.64 -5.33 -2.00
CA THR A 137 -18.78 -4.79 -0.94
C THR A 137 -18.51 -3.30 -1.12
N PHE A 138 -18.12 -2.87 -2.32
CA PHE A 138 -17.74 -1.49 -2.56
C PHE A 138 -18.92 -0.52 -2.56
N THR A 139 -20.11 -0.97 -2.98
CA THR A 139 -21.31 -0.13 -3.01
C THR A 139 -22.00 -0.02 -1.65
N GLU A 140 -22.06 -1.12 -0.89
CA GLU A 140 -22.77 -1.19 0.39
C GLU A 140 -21.95 -0.68 1.58
N ASN A 141 -20.63 -0.57 1.45
CA ASN A 141 -19.73 -0.13 2.53
C ASN A 141 -19.07 1.22 2.22
N ASN A 142 -18.49 1.87 3.23
CA ASN A 142 -17.84 3.18 3.13
C ASN A 142 -16.43 3.10 2.48
N LEU A 143 -16.32 2.39 1.36
CA LEU A 143 -15.09 2.22 0.59
C LEU A 143 -14.95 3.31 -0.49
N ARG A 144 -13.88 3.25 -1.30
CA ARG A 144 -13.60 4.22 -2.37
C ARG A 144 -13.58 3.57 -3.75
N TYR A 145 -14.16 4.26 -4.73
CA TYR A 145 -14.08 3.91 -6.15
C TYR A 145 -12.80 4.50 -6.76
N SER A 146 -11.84 3.65 -7.10
CA SER A 146 -10.49 4.06 -7.47
C SER A 146 -10.06 3.59 -8.86
N GLN A 147 -10.98 3.02 -9.65
CA GLN A 147 -10.69 2.58 -11.01
C GLN A 147 -11.16 3.61 -12.03
N ASN A 148 -10.28 3.93 -12.97
CA ASN A 148 -10.53 4.82 -14.09
C ASN A 148 -10.60 3.98 -15.36
N ALA A 149 -11.70 4.08 -16.10
CA ALA A 149 -11.86 3.45 -17.40
C ALA A 149 -11.39 4.43 -18.49
N PRO A 150 -10.46 4.00 -19.38
CA PRO A 150 -10.10 4.81 -20.55
C PRO A 150 -11.25 4.79 -21.56
N LEU A 151 -11.76 5.98 -21.91
CA LEU A 151 -12.72 6.16 -23.01
C LEU A 151 -12.01 6.27 -24.35
N ASP A 152 -10.84 6.93 -24.32
CA ASP A 152 -9.85 6.98 -25.36
C ASP A 152 -8.45 7.00 -24.72
N MET A 153 -7.41 7.39 -25.46
CA MET A 153 -6.02 7.42 -24.94
C MET A 153 -5.82 8.40 -23.79
N TYR A 154 -6.59 9.49 -23.73
CA TYR A 154 -6.36 10.60 -22.81
C TYR A 154 -7.56 10.90 -21.92
N THR A 155 -8.77 10.54 -22.36
CA THR A 155 -10.01 10.77 -21.61
C THR A 155 -10.35 9.57 -20.75
N GLU A 156 -10.60 9.80 -19.48
CA GLU A 156 -10.98 8.77 -18.50
C GLU A 156 -12.27 9.11 -17.78
N VAL A 157 -12.95 8.08 -17.29
CA VAL A 157 -14.07 8.22 -16.35
C VAL A 157 -13.89 7.28 -15.17
N ASN A 158 -14.21 7.72 -13.96
CA ASN A 158 -14.25 6.83 -12.80
C ASN A 158 -15.42 5.84 -12.98
N THR A 159 -15.20 4.55 -12.74
CA THR A 159 -16.25 3.53 -12.91
C THR A 159 -17.33 3.56 -11.82
N GLN A 160 -17.14 4.37 -10.78
CA GLN A 160 -18.06 4.57 -9.65
C GLN A 160 -18.47 3.30 -8.90
N THR A 161 -17.71 2.22 -9.09
CA THR A 161 -17.98 0.89 -8.52
C THR A 161 -16.71 0.19 -8.03
N ASN A 162 -15.54 0.76 -8.34
CA ASN A 162 -14.22 0.14 -8.18
C ASN A 162 -13.98 -1.14 -9.03
N LEU A 163 -14.87 -1.43 -9.98
CA LEU A 163 -14.64 -2.43 -11.02
C LEU A 163 -13.89 -1.80 -12.22
N PRO A 164 -13.24 -2.61 -13.08
CA PRO A 164 -13.11 -4.07 -13.01
C PRO A 164 -12.17 -4.55 -11.89
N ALA A 165 -12.41 -5.77 -11.40
CA ALA A 165 -11.47 -6.50 -10.57
C ALA A 165 -10.44 -7.24 -11.45
N GLN A 166 -9.23 -7.47 -10.94
CA GLN A 166 -8.29 -8.40 -11.57
C GLN A 166 -8.60 -9.83 -11.10
N ILE A 167 -8.99 -10.73 -12.00
CA ILE A 167 -9.40 -12.11 -11.66
C ILE A 167 -8.56 -13.10 -12.47
N ASP A 168 -7.67 -13.82 -11.79
CA ASP A 168 -6.83 -14.86 -12.37
C ASP A 168 -7.27 -16.23 -11.83
N ILE A 169 -7.89 -17.08 -12.65
CA ILE A 169 -8.32 -18.44 -12.27
C ILE A 169 -7.48 -19.46 -13.03
N SER A 170 -6.73 -20.30 -12.30
CA SER A 170 -5.94 -21.40 -12.87
C SER A 170 -6.67 -22.73 -12.69
N ALA A 171 -6.60 -23.63 -13.67
CA ALA A 171 -7.09 -25.00 -13.52
C ALA A 171 -6.05 -25.85 -12.79
N THR A 172 -6.48 -26.61 -11.79
CA THR A 172 -5.63 -27.54 -11.02
C THR A 172 -6.35 -28.88 -10.80
N PRO A 173 -5.64 -29.97 -10.50
CA PRO A 173 -6.29 -31.21 -10.06
C PRO A 173 -7.04 -31.05 -8.72
N GLY A 174 -7.91 -32.02 -8.40
CA GLY A 174 -8.52 -32.16 -7.08
C GLY A 174 -9.91 -31.52 -6.92
N ASN A 175 -10.36 -31.49 -5.68
CA ASN A 175 -11.73 -31.16 -5.27
C ASN A 175 -11.79 -29.92 -4.34
N GLU A 176 -10.91 -28.94 -4.56
CA GLU A 176 -10.97 -27.66 -3.85
C GLU A 176 -10.87 -26.50 -4.84
N TYR A 177 -11.58 -25.42 -4.53
CA TYR A 177 -11.40 -24.13 -5.17
C TYR A 177 -10.73 -23.20 -4.17
N ARG A 178 -9.48 -22.82 -4.40
CA ARG A 178 -8.69 -21.99 -3.47
C ARG A 178 -8.52 -20.59 -4.02
N PHE A 179 -8.49 -19.61 -3.12
CA PHE A 179 -8.44 -18.20 -3.46
C PHE A 179 -7.45 -17.46 -2.57
N LEU A 180 -6.84 -16.43 -3.14
CA LEU A 180 -6.24 -15.32 -2.44
C LEU A 180 -6.92 -14.04 -2.93
N PHE A 181 -7.61 -13.36 -2.03
CA PHE A 181 -8.17 -12.03 -2.27
C PHE A 181 -7.19 -10.97 -1.77
N VAL A 182 -6.98 -9.91 -2.55
CA VAL A 182 -6.04 -8.83 -2.23
C VAL A 182 -6.66 -7.48 -2.57
N ASN A 183 -6.69 -6.57 -1.59
CA ASN A 183 -7.02 -5.15 -1.80
C ASN A 183 -5.74 -4.33 -1.98
N LYS A 184 -5.22 -4.31 -3.21
CA LYS A 184 -3.91 -3.72 -3.49
C LYS A 184 -4.01 -2.20 -3.65
N GLY A 185 -3.44 -1.46 -2.70
CA GLY A 185 -3.36 0.01 -2.82
C GLY A 185 -2.47 0.43 -3.99
N GLY A 186 -2.87 1.47 -4.71
CA GLY A 186 -2.11 1.97 -5.88
C GLY A 186 -0.70 2.40 -5.50
N GLY A 187 -0.52 2.97 -4.31
CA GLY A 187 0.80 3.38 -3.83
C GLY A 187 1.82 2.23 -3.66
N SER A 188 1.37 1.03 -3.28
CA SER A 188 2.25 -0.15 -3.20
C SER A 188 2.33 -0.90 -4.53
N ALA A 189 1.26 -0.87 -5.35
CA ALA A 189 1.29 -1.39 -6.71
C ALA A 189 2.34 -0.68 -7.57
N ASN A 190 2.44 0.66 -7.48
CA ASN A 190 3.40 1.49 -8.21
C ASN A 190 4.86 1.26 -7.79
N LYS A 191 5.10 0.48 -6.73
CA LYS A 191 6.43 0.08 -6.27
C LYS A 191 6.82 -1.34 -6.70
N ALA A 192 5.98 -2.00 -7.49
CA ALA A 192 6.39 -3.19 -8.22
C ALA A 192 7.33 -2.78 -9.35
N ALA A 193 8.45 -3.50 -9.50
CA ALA A 193 9.46 -3.21 -10.52
C ALA A 193 10.00 -4.52 -11.11
N LEU A 194 10.40 -4.44 -12.37
CA LEU A 194 11.06 -5.52 -13.10
C LEU A 194 12.41 -5.00 -13.61
N TYR A 195 13.44 -5.79 -13.38
CA TYR A 195 14.80 -5.53 -13.84
C TYR A 195 15.27 -6.71 -14.70
N GLN A 196 15.73 -6.42 -15.91
CA GLN A 196 16.23 -7.43 -16.83
C GLN A 196 17.73 -7.59 -16.63
N GLU A 197 18.10 -8.50 -15.74
CA GLU A 197 19.50 -8.81 -15.44
C GLU A 197 20.00 -10.03 -16.22
N THR A 198 21.28 -10.33 -16.07
CA THR A 198 21.94 -11.47 -16.70
C THR A 198 22.55 -12.41 -15.66
N LYS A 199 23.11 -13.55 -16.10
CA LYS A 199 23.83 -14.48 -15.21
C LYS A 199 24.97 -13.79 -14.43
N SER A 200 25.53 -12.68 -14.90
CA SER A 200 26.61 -11.97 -14.21
C SER A 200 26.20 -11.42 -12.83
N ILE A 201 24.91 -11.13 -12.61
CA ILE A 201 24.40 -10.65 -11.32
C ILE A 201 24.35 -11.75 -10.26
N LEU A 202 24.28 -13.03 -10.67
CA LEU A 202 24.12 -14.18 -9.78
C LEU A 202 25.46 -14.58 -9.14
N GLN A 203 26.08 -13.61 -8.47
CA GLN A 203 27.22 -13.72 -7.57
C GLN A 203 26.76 -13.12 -6.23
N PRO A 204 27.01 -13.75 -5.07
CA PRO A 204 26.43 -13.33 -3.79
C PRO A 204 26.55 -11.83 -3.51
N GLU A 205 27.77 -11.29 -3.60
CA GLU A 205 28.05 -9.87 -3.35
C GLU A 205 27.31 -8.93 -4.31
N LYS A 206 27.28 -9.27 -5.61
CA LYS A 206 26.62 -8.43 -6.63
C LYS A 206 25.11 -8.45 -6.51
N LEU A 207 24.52 -9.63 -6.30
CA LEU A 207 23.09 -9.77 -6.13
C LEU A 207 22.64 -9.04 -4.86
N THR A 208 23.30 -9.29 -3.72
CA THR A 208 22.94 -8.63 -2.47
C THR A 208 23.04 -7.11 -2.59
N ALA A 209 24.16 -6.59 -3.14
CA ALA A 209 24.33 -5.14 -3.33
C ALA A 209 23.23 -4.55 -4.23
N PHE A 210 22.90 -5.22 -5.33
CA PHE A 210 21.83 -4.82 -6.23
C PHE A 210 20.46 -4.78 -5.53
N LEU A 211 20.10 -5.83 -4.79
CA LEU A 211 18.82 -5.90 -4.08
C LEU A 211 18.74 -4.83 -2.98
N ILE A 212 19.83 -4.56 -2.26
CA ILE A 212 19.91 -3.47 -1.27
C ILE A 212 19.68 -2.11 -1.93
N GLU A 213 20.32 -1.85 -3.06
CA GLU A 213 20.14 -0.60 -3.82
C GLU A 213 18.67 -0.42 -4.25
N LYS A 214 18.07 -1.46 -4.85
CA LYS A 214 16.67 -1.39 -5.30
C LYS A 214 15.71 -1.26 -4.13
N MET A 215 15.97 -1.95 -3.02
CA MET A 215 15.19 -1.81 -1.79
C MET A 215 15.25 -0.39 -1.23
N LYS A 216 16.41 0.27 -1.20
CA LYS A 216 16.55 1.65 -0.75
C LYS A 216 15.78 2.63 -1.65
N SER A 217 15.74 2.38 -2.96
CA SER A 217 15.01 3.20 -3.95
C SER A 217 13.49 3.26 -3.74
N LEU A 218 12.92 2.33 -2.96
CA LEU A 218 11.50 2.35 -2.62
C LEU A 218 11.09 3.65 -1.92
N GLY A 219 11.99 4.19 -1.08
CA GLY A 219 11.73 5.36 -0.25
C GLY A 219 10.57 5.13 0.72
N THR A 220 9.89 6.20 1.15
CA THR A 220 8.77 6.12 2.11
C THR A 220 7.41 6.28 1.45
N ALA A 221 7.38 6.41 0.12
CA ALA A 221 6.22 6.72 -0.69
C ALA A 221 5.07 5.70 -0.60
N ALA A 222 5.34 4.46 -0.19
CA ALA A 222 4.32 3.41 -0.07
C ALA A 222 3.92 3.06 1.38
N CYS A 223 4.19 3.93 2.37
CA CYS A 223 3.85 3.70 3.78
C CYS A 223 4.58 2.49 4.40
N PRO A 224 5.89 2.59 4.70
CA PRO A 224 6.56 1.61 5.55
C PRO A 224 6.00 1.59 6.98
N PRO A 225 6.22 0.51 7.75
CA PRO A 225 7.14 -0.59 7.47
C PRO A 225 6.61 -1.60 6.42
N TYR A 226 7.50 -2.10 5.57
CA TYR A 226 7.14 -2.93 4.42
C TYR A 226 7.23 -4.44 4.66
N HIS A 227 6.37 -5.21 3.98
CA HIS A 227 6.68 -6.60 3.62
C HIS A 227 7.26 -6.58 2.21
N ILE A 228 8.57 -6.74 2.05
CA ILE A 228 9.24 -6.61 0.74
C ILE A 228 9.46 -7.99 0.15
N ALA A 229 9.21 -8.15 -1.14
CA ALA A 229 9.47 -9.39 -1.85
C ALA A 229 10.38 -9.17 -3.06
N PHE A 230 11.38 -10.03 -3.19
CA PHE A 230 12.21 -10.16 -4.38
C PHE A 230 12.02 -11.54 -5.00
N VAL A 231 12.00 -11.57 -6.33
CA VAL A 231 12.01 -12.80 -7.12
C VAL A 231 13.20 -12.75 -8.06
N VAL A 232 14.07 -13.75 -7.97
CA VAL A 232 15.27 -13.86 -8.80
C VAL A 232 15.09 -15.02 -9.78
N GLY A 233 15.02 -14.71 -11.06
CA GLY A 233 14.64 -15.65 -12.13
C GLY A 233 13.15 -15.60 -12.44
N GLY A 234 12.72 -16.55 -13.27
CA GLY A 234 11.37 -16.61 -13.83
C GLY A 234 11.42 -17.18 -15.23
N LEU A 235 10.37 -17.91 -15.61
CA LEU A 235 10.19 -18.39 -16.97
C LEU A 235 9.79 -17.25 -17.93
N SER A 236 9.24 -16.17 -17.38
CA SER A 236 8.89 -14.95 -18.09
C SER A 236 8.89 -13.74 -17.15
N ALA A 237 8.81 -12.54 -17.73
CA ALA A 237 8.71 -11.27 -17.00
C ALA A 237 7.43 -11.18 -16.16
N ASP A 238 6.28 -11.55 -16.75
CA ASP A 238 4.97 -11.55 -16.10
C ASP A 238 4.90 -12.57 -14.95
N GLN A 239 5.50 -13.75 -15.11
CA GLN A 239 5.60 -14.73 -14.02
C GLN A 239 6.43 -14.17 -12.86
N ALA A 240 7.59 -13.57 -13.13
CA ALA A 240 8.44 -12.99 -12.08
C ALA A 240 7.69 -11.92 -11.26
N LEU A 241 6.98 -11.02 -11.94
CA LEU A 241 6.15 -9.98 -11.30
C LEU A 241 4.97 -10.57 -10.51
N LYS A 242 4.25 -11.56 -11.08
CA LYS A 242 3.15 -12.24 -10.39
C LYS A 242 3.63 -12.94 -9.12
N VAL A 243 4.76 -13.63 -9.20
CA VAL A 243 5.36 -14.30 -8.03
C VAL A 243 5.81 -13.27 -6.99
N ALA A 244 6.38 -12.13 -7.39
CA ALA A 244 6.78 -11.08 -6.45
C ALA A 244 5.56 -10.48 -5.73
N LYS A 245 4.48 -10.22 -6.47
CA LYS A 245 3.19 -9.78 -5.91
C LYS A 245 2.67 -10.76 -4.85
N LEU A 246 2.62 -12.05 -5.15
CA LEU A 246 2.14 -13.09 -4.23
C LEU A 246 3.09 -13.34 -3.06
N ALA A 247 4.39 -13.25 -3.27
CA ALA A 247 5.39 -13.34 -2.21
C ALA A 247 5.23 -12.20 -1.20
N SER A 248 4.91 -10.99 -1.67
CA SER A 248 4.66 -9.84 -0.80
C SER A 248 3.43 -10.00 0.11
N THR A 249 2.51 -10.90 -0.24
CA THR A 249 1.33 -11.25 0.59
C THR A 249 1.56 -12.49 1.45
N LYS A 250 2.81 -12.98 1.54
CA LYS A 250 3.20 -14.21 2.27
C LYS A 250 2.54 -15.49 1.71
N TYR A 251 2.07 -15.46 0.47
CA TYR A 251 1.42 -16.62 -0.17
C TYR A 251 2.37 -17.82 -0.30
N TYR A 252 3.66 -17.55 -0.49
CA TYR A 252 4.71 -18.55 -0.73
C TYR A 252 5.60 -18.83 0.49
N ASP A 253 5.14 -18.52 1.72
CA ASP A 253 5.92 -18.74 2.94
C ASP A 253 6.28 -20.22 3.17
N ASN A 254 5.50 -21.13 2.59
CA ASN A 254 5.60 -22.58 2.70
C ASN A 254 6.37 -23.25 1.54
N LEU A 255 7.06 -22.48 0.69
CA LEU A 255 7.99 -23.06 -0.29
C LEU A 255 9.17 -23.77 0.42
N PRO A 256 9.78 -24.79 -0.20
CA PRO A 256 11.08 -25.32 0.20
C PRO A 256 12.12 -24.22 0.34
N THR A 257 13.16 -24.47 1.14
CA THR A 257 14.30 -23.55 1.31
C THR A 257 15.52 -23.93 0.46
N SER A 258 15.37 -24.89 -0.45
CA SER A 258 16.41 -25.31 -1.39
C SER A 258 15.83 -25.69 -2.75
N GLY A 259 16.60 -25.45 -3.81
CA GLY A 259 16.26 -25.87 -5.16
C GLY A 259 16.63 -27.33 -5.43
N ASN A 260 16.32 -27.80 -6.64
CA ASN A 260 16.70 -29.12 -7.13
C ASN A 260 17.00 -29.08 -8.64
N GLU A 261 17.41 -30.21 -9.22
CA GLU A 261 17.74 -30.29 -10.65
C GLU A 261 16.53 -30.17 -11.60
N LEU A 262 15.30 -30.30 -11.08
CA LEU A 262 14.06 -30.17 -11.84
C LEU A 262 13.55 -28.72 -11.88
N GLY A 263 14.21 -27.81 -11.15
CA GLY A 263 13.93 -26.38 -11.19
C GLY A 263 12.80 -25.93 -10.27
N GLN A 264 12.54 -26.63 -9.17
CA GLN A 264 11.55 -26.17 -8.17
C GLN A 264 11.88 -24.76 -7.65
N ALA A 265 10.83 -23.96 -7.42
CA ALA A 265 10.95 -22.69 -6.73
C ALA A 265 11.34 -22.92 -5.26
N PHE A 266 12.13 -22.01 -4.69
CA PHE A 266 12.47 -22.06 -3.27
C PHE A 266 12.60 -20.67 -2.66
N ARG A 267 12.41 -20.61 -1.35
CA ARG A 267 12.57 -19.42 -0.52
C ARG A 267 13.99 -19.35 0.05
N ASP A 268 14.70 -18.27 -0.23
CA ASP A 268 16.07 -18.06 0.26
C ASP A 268 16.07 -17.31 1.59
N THR A 269 15.97 -18.06 2.70
CA THR A 269 15.86 -17.46 4.04
C THR A 269 17.16 -16.80 4.52
N ALA A 270 18.31 -17.17 3.96
CA ALA A 270 19.58 -16.56 4.30
C ALA A 270 19.67 -15.13 3.73
N LEU A 271 19.36 -14.99 2.44
CA LEU A 271 19.35 -13.68 1.79
C LEU A 271 18.21 -12.78 2.33
N GLU A 272 17.07 -13.35 2.73
CA GLU A 272 16.03 -12.59 3.45
C GLU A 272 16.55 -11.93 4.73
N ALA A 273 17.32 -12.67 5.54
CA ALA A 273 17.87 -12.16 6.79
C ALA A 273 18.93 -11.08 6.55
N GLU A 274 19.80 -11.29 5.55
CA GLU A 274 20.81 -10.31 5.13
C GLU A 274 20.17 -8.99 4.68
N LEU A 275 19.15 -9.06 3.82
CA LEU A 275 18.43 -7.88 3.34
C LEU A 275 17.64 -7.19 4.46
N LEU A 276 17.01 -7.94 5.37
CA LEU A 276 16.32 -7.34 6.52
C LEU A 276 17.29 -6.58 7.41
N ASN A 277 18.47 -7.13 7.68
CA ASN A 277 19.50 -6.45 8.45
C ASN A 277 19.99 -5.19 7.72
N ALA A 278 20.28 -5.28 6.42
CA ALA A 278 20.66 -4.10 5.64
C ALA A 278 19.59 -2.99 5.68
N SER A 279 18.30 -3.37 5.61
CA SER A 279 17.19 -2.40 5.65
C SER A 279 17.11 -1.60 6.95
N ARG A 280 17.59 -2.16 8.06
CA ARG A 280 17.60 -1.52 9.39
C ARG A 280 18.67 -0.45 9.52
N GLU A 281 19.73 -0.55 8.72
CA GLU A 281 20.84 0.39 8.69
C GLU A 281 20.58 1.58 7.75
N PHE A 282 19.48 1.61 7.01
CA PHE A 282 19.20 2.72 6.08
C PHE A 282 18.94 4.06 6.75
N GLY A 283 18.57 4.05 8.04
CA GLY A 283 18.15 5.24 8.77
C GLY A 283 16.77 5.79 8.36
N ILE A 284 16.13 5.26 7.31
CA ILE A 284 14.83 5.72 6.79
C ILE A 284 13.67 5.40 7.77
N GLY A 285 13.73 4.24 8.42
CA GLY A 285 12.74 3.79 9.40
C GLY A 285 11.29 3.69 8.91
N ALA A 286 10.37 3.65 9.86
CA ALA A 286 8.94 3.73 9.63
C ALA A 286 8.57 5.18 9.30
N GLN A 287 8.74 5.56 8.03
CA GLN A 287 8.35 6.84 7.41
C GLN A 287 9.21 8.05 7.77
N PHE A 288 9.61 8.22 9.03
CA PHE A 288 10.22 9.45 9.54
C PHE A 288 11.54 9.20 10.30
N GLY A 289 12.40 8.35 9.77
CA GLY A 289 13.72 8.09 10.34
C GLY A 289 13.71 7.01 11.42
N GLY A 290 14.63 6.06 11.34
CA GLY A 290 14.75 4.97 12.30
C GLY A 290 15.15 3.62 11.68
N LYS A 291 14.79 2.56 12.38
CA LYS A 291 15.17 1.16 12.09
C LYS A 291 14.15 0.42 11.24
N TYR A 292 12.87 0.76 11.38
CA TYR A 292 11.77 -0.07 10.88
C TYR A 292 11.31 0.27 9.46
N PHE A 293 12.23 0.20 8.50
CA PHE A 293 11.91 0.33 7.07
C PHE A 293 11.09 -0.86 6.56
N ALA A 294 11.45 -2.07 6.98
CA ALA A 294 10.76 -3.31 6.64
C ALA A 294 10.34 -4.08 7.91
N HIS A 295 9.15 -4.67 7.88
CA HIS A 295 8.74 -5.70 8.83
C HIS A 295 9.50 -7.01 8.58
N ASP A 296 9.56 -7.44 7.32
CA ASP A 296 10.25 -8.64 6.86
C ASP A 296 10.50 -8.61 5.35
N ILE A 297 11.35 -9.54 4.88
CA ILE A 297 11.69 -9.73 3.48
C ILE A 297 11.28 -11.15 3.06
N ARG A 298 10.88 -11.31 1.79
CA ARG A 298 10.76 -12.59 1.09
C ARG A 298 11.67 -12.62 -0.12
N VAL A 299 12.43 -13.69 -0.31
CA VAL A 299 13.25 -13.88 -1.51
C VAL A 299 12.91 -15.24 -2.12
N ILE A 300 12.36 -15.23 -3.33
CA ILE A 300 12.03 -16.45 -4.07
C ILE A 300 12.98 -16.60 -5.25
N ARG A 301 13.63 -17.76 -5.34
CA ARG A 301 14.45 -18.14 -6.48
C ARG A 301 13.65 -19.04 -7.41
N LEU A 302 13.58 -18.66 -8.69
CA LEU A 302 12.88 -19.41 -9.75
C LEU A 302 13.86 -19.99 -10.78
N PRO A 303 13.49 -21.02 -11.55
CA PRO A 303 14.25 -21.40 -12.75
C PRO A 303 14.25 -20.25 -13.77
N ARG A 304 15.17 -20.29 -14.74
CA ARG A 304 15.32 -19.24 -15.75
C ARG A 304 15.88 -19.82 -17.04
N HIS A 305 15.55 -19.20 -18.17
CA HIS A 305 16.23 -19.45 -19.43
C HIS A 305 17.73 -19.07 -19.35
N GLY A 306 18.60 -19.79 -20.07
CA GLY A 306 20.06 -19.60 -19.98
C GLY A 306 20.51 -18.15 -20.23
N GLY A 307 19.89 -17.49 -21.21
CA GLY A 307 20.14 -16.09 -21.60
C GLY A 307 19.34 -15.02 -20.84
N SER A 308 18.61 -15.38 -19.77
CA SER A 308 17.71 -14.45 -19.08
C SER A 308 17.90 -14.54 -17.57
N CYS A 309 17.72 -13.43 -16.86
CA CYS A 309 17.63 -13.38 -15.41
C CYS A 309 16.71 -12.22 -14.96
N PRO A 310 15.39 -12.33 -15.17
CA PRO A 310 14.47 -11.31 -14.65
C PRO A 310 14.57 -11.27 -13.13
N ILE A 311 14.63 -10.07 -12.57
CA ILE A 311 14.51 -9.83 -11.13
C ILE A 311 13.30 -8.93 -10.91
N ALA A 312 12.34 -9.41 -10.15
CA ALA A 312 11.14 -8.65 -9.81
C ALA A 312 11.15 -8.25 -8.33
N MET A 313 10.65 -7.05 -8.05
CA MET A 313 10.44 -6.53 -6.71
C MET A 313 8.97 -6.16 -6.56
N ALA A 314 8.39 -6.45 -5.40
CA ALA A 314 7.08 -5.96 -4.99
C ALA A 314 7.05 -5.77 -3.47
N LEU A 315 6.04 -5.10 -2.94
CA LEU A 315 5.88 -4.93 -1.49
C LEU A 315 4.42 -4.92 -1.05
N SER A 316 4.16 -5.28 0.20
CA SER A 316 2.93 -4.92 0.92
C SER A 316 3.21 -3.70 1.81
N CYS A 317 2.28 -2.77 1.84
CA CYS A 317 2.36 -1.54 2.65
C CYS A 317 1.72 -1.73 4.02
N SER A 318 1.64 -0.68 4.84
CA SER A 318 0.91 -0.71 6.13
C SER A 318 -0.56 -1.14 6.01
N ALA A 319 -1.18 -0.97 4.84
CA ALA A 319 -2.48 -1.57 4.54
C ALA A 319 -2.28 -2.99 3.97
N ASP A 320 -1.79 -3.92 4.81
CA ASP A 320 -1.50 -5.31 4.44
C ASP A 320 -2.79 -6.14 4.29
N ARG A 321 -3.50 -5.91 3.19
CA ARG A 321 -4.87 -6.39 2.98
C ARG A 321 -4.93 -7.54 2.01
N ASN A 322 -4.83 -8.75 2.55
CA ASN A 322 -5.06 -9.97 1.80
C ASN A 322 -5.61 -11.08 2.70
N ILE A 323 -6.41 -11.97 2.11
CA ILE A 323 -7.13 -13.01 2.83
C ILE A 323 -7.23 -14.26 1.94
N LYS A 324 -6.85 -15.42 2.47
CA LYS A 324 -7.02 -16.71 1.80
C LYS A 324 -8.45 -17.21 1.96
N ALA A 325 -8.92 -18.00 1.01
CA ALA A 325 -10.17 -18.72 1.14
C ALA A 325 -10.12 -20.06 0.40
N LYS A 326 -11.08 -20.93 0.70
CA LYS A 326 -11.30 -22.15 -0.06
C LYS A 326 -12.75 -22.58 -0.04
N ILE A 327 -13.18 -23.25 -1.09
CA ILE A 327 -14.45 -23.96 -1.17
C ILE A 327 -14.13 -25.44 -1.36
N ASN A 328 -14.71 -26.28 -0.52
CA ASN A 328 -14.63 -27.74 -0.62
C ASN A 328 -15.98 -28.34 -0.22
N LYS A 329 -16.09 -29.68 -0.18
CA LYS A 329 -17.36 -30.35 0.11
C LYS A 329 -18.00 -30.02 1.46
N HIS A 330 -17.24 -29.43 2.38
CA HIS A 330 -17.74 -29.05 3.71
C HIS A 330 -18.26 -27.60 3.76
N GLY A 331 -18.00 -26.80 2.73
CA GLY A 331 -18.50 -25.43 2.62
C GLY A 331 -17.47 -24.43 2.11
N ILE A 332 -17.76 -23.17 2.39
CA ILE A 332 -16.99 -21.99 2.05
C ILE A 332 -16.22 -21.56 3.29
N TRP A 333 -14.90 -21.45 3.16
CA TRP A 333 -13.98 -21.20 4.26
C TRP A 333 -13.19 -19.93 3.98
N LEU A 334 -13.05 -19.08 4.98
CA LEU A 334 -12.33 -17.82 4.88
C LEU A 334 -11.24 -17.76 5.95
N GLU A 335 -10.05 -17.23 5.62
CA GLU A 335 -8.97 -17.03 6.59
C GLU A 335 -9.43 -16.13 7.73
N LYS A 336 -9.07 -16.50 8.96
CA LYS A 336 -9.38 -15.72 10.16
C LYS A 336 -8.46 -14.50 10.28
N LEU A 337 -9.03 -13.30 10.24
CA LEU A 337 -8.32 -12.05 10.53
C LEU A 337 -8.47 -11.62 12.01
N GLU A 338 -7.81 -10.54 12.40
CA GLU A 338 -7.91 -10.01 13.76
C GLU A 338 -9.03 -8.97 13.90
N HIS A 339 -10.05 -9.28 14.69
CA HIS A 339 -11.17 -8.38 14.97
C HIS A 339 -10.99 -7.54 16.25
N ASN A 340 -9.99 -7.83 17.09
CA ASN A 340 -9.66 -7.04 18.28
C ASN A 340 -8.19 -6.57 18.28
N PRO A 341 -7.78 -5.72 17.31
CA PRO A 341 -6.39 -5.26 17.21
C PRO A 341 -5.97 -4.37 18.39
N GLY A 342 -6.92 -3.80 19.14
CA GLY A 342 -6.65 -2.99 20.34
C GLY A 342 -5.86 -3.74 21.42
N LYS A 343 -5.93 -5.08 21.46
CA LYS A 343 -5.15 -5.90 22.40
C LYS A 343 -3.64 -5.82 22.18
N PHE A 344 -3.19 -5.32 21.03
CA PHE A 344 -1.78 -5.11 20.72
C PHE A 344 -1.25 -3.73 21.14
N ILE A 345 -2.10 -2.86 21.69
CA ILE A 345 -1.72 -1.54 22.19
C ILE A 345 -1.58 -1.63 23.72
N PRO A 346 -0.37 -1.47 24.28
CA PRO A 346 -0.17 -1.46 25.74
C PRO A 346 -0.93 -0.29 26.39
N ASP A 347 -1.47 -0.50 27.60
CA ASP A 347 -2.22 0.54 28.32
C ASP A 347 -1.39 1.82 28.54
N SER A 348 -0.08 1.68 28.78
CA SER A 348 0.85 2.81 28.92
C SER A 348 0.96 3.70 27.67
N HIS A 349 0.57 3.19 26.50
CA HIS A 349 0.59 3.90 25.22
C HIS A 349 -0.79 4.42 24.81
N ARG A 350 -1.84 4.15 25.60
CA ARG A 350 -3.18 4.70 25.40
C ARG A 350 -3.33 6.12 25.94
N ILE A 351 -2.43 6.52 26.84
CA ILE A 351 -2.34 7.89 27.36
C ILE A 351 -1.47 8.71 26.40
N GLU A 352 -1.95 9.88 25.98
CA GLU A 352 -1.15 10.80 25.16
C GLU A 352 0.05 11.30 25.97
N ASN A 353 1.21 10.68 25.77
CA ASN A 353 2.45 11.18 26.31
C ASN A 353 2.85 12.44 25.53
N GLY A 354 2.91 13.57 26.23
CA GLY A 354 3.11 14.93 25.73
C GLY A 354 4.47 15.19 25.09
N ALA A 355 4.85 14.40 24.10
CA ALA A 355 6.01 14.71 23.28
C ALA A 355 5.81 16.08 22.63
N GLN A 356 6.86 16.91 22.64
CA GLN A 356 6.79 18.29 22.17
C GLN A 356 6.27 18.32 20.72
N THR A 357 5.16 19.03 20.51
CA THR A 357 4.63 19.36 19.19
C THR A 357 4.53 20.87 19.09
N VAL A 358 4.88 21.42 17.94
CA VAL A 358 4.61 22.83 17.64
C VAL A 358 3.18 22.93 17.12
N GLN A 359 2.36 23.73 17.80
CA GLN A 359 0.99 24.00 17.36
C GLN A 359 1.03 25.04 16.24
N LEU A 360 0.38 24.74 15.11
CA LEU A 360 0.18 25.68 14.03
C LEU A 360 -1.31 25.96 13.86
N ASP A 361 -1.67 27.23 14.01
CA ASP A 361 -3.00 27.75 13.73
C ASP A 361 -3.09 28.19 12.26
N LEU A 362 -3.84 27.42 11.49
CA LEU A 362 -4.06 27.59 10.05
C LEU A 362 -5.16 28.60 9.74
N ASN A 363 -5.83 29.17 10.74
CA ASN A 363 -6.79 30.26 10.55
C ASN A 363 -6.11 31.62 10.31
N ARG A 364 -4.79 31.69 10.47
CA ARG A 364 -3.98 32.88 10.24
C ARG A 364 -3.66 33.07 8.76
N PRO A 365 -3.31 34.30 8.32
CA PRO A 365 -2.78 34.54 6.98
C PRO A 365 -1.59 33.62 6.66
N LEU A 366 -1.57 33.04 5.45
CA LEU A 366 -0.55 32.06 5.05
C LEU A 366 0.89 32.56 5.25
N ARG A 367 1.14 33.85 5.02
CA ARG A 367 2.44 34.49 5.23
C ARG A 367 2.95 34.36 6.68
N ASP A 368 2.05 34.41 7.66
CA ASP A 368 2.40 34.34 9.07
C ASP A 368 2.70 32.88 9.45
N ILE A 369 2.00 31.92 8.84
CA ILE A 369 2.27 30.48 8.98
C ILE A 369 3.64 30.13 8.38
N LEU A 370 3.96 30.68 7.20
CA LEU A 370 5.27 30.51 6.55
C LEU A 370 6.40 31.07 7.44
N HIS A 371 6.18 32.23 8.07
CA HIS A 371 7.14 32.80 9.02
C HIS A 371 7.39 31.87 10.21
N ASP A 372 6.33 31.35 10.83
CA ASP A 372 6.45 30.41 11.95
C ASP A 372 7.18 29.13 11.53
N LEU A 373 6.87 28.58 10.35
CA LEU A 373 7.54 27.40 9.80
C LEU A 373 9.02 27.64 9.49
N SER A 374 9.39 28.85 9.02
CA SER A 374 10.78 29.20 8.73
C SER A 374 11.68 29.18 9.97
N ALA A 375 11.11 29.34 11.18
CA ALA A 375 11.85 29.25 12.42
C ALA A 375 12.14 27.79 12.86
N LEU A 376 11.52 26.79 12.23
CA LEU A 376 11.60 25.39 12.63
C LEU A 376 12.61 24.61 11.77
N PRO A 377 13.38 23.69 12.37
CA PRO A 377 14.20 22.75 11.60
C PRO A 377 13.35 21.65 10.97
N ILE A 378 13.87 21.05 9.90
CA ILE A 378 13.34 19.79 9.34
C ILE A 378 13.27 18.70 10.42
N GLY A 379 12.30 17.80 10.31
CA GLY A 379 12.00 16.76 11.29
C GLY A 379 11.15 17.23 12.48
N THR A 380 10.94 18.55 12.64
CA THR A 380 10.03 19.09 13.66
C THR A 380 8.62 18.53 13.49
N ARG A 381 8.03 18.04 14.59
CA ARG A 381 6.66 17.53 14.62
C ARG A 381 5.68 18.65 14.92
N LEU A 382 4.64 18.72 14.11
CA LEU A 382 3.61 19.75 14.09
C LEU A 382 2.26 19.18 14.51
N SER A 383 1.40 20.06 15.00
CA SER A 383 -0.01 19.82 15.29
C SER A 383 -0.83 20.92 14.63
N LEU A 384 -1.53 20.56 13.55
CA LEU A 384 -2.23 21.49 12.67
C LEU A 384 -3.68 21.69 13.12
N ASN A 385 -4.14 22.94 13.14
CA ASN A 385 -5.51 23.32 13.51
C ASN A 385 -6.06 24.34 12.52
N GLY A 386 -7.22 24.11 11.90
CA GLY A 386 -7.85 25.03 10.96
C GLY A 386 -8.05 24.45 9.54
N PRO A 387 -8.28 25.32 8.55
CA PRO A 387 -8.69 24.91 7.21
C PRO A 387 -7.52 24.41 6.35
N ILE A 388 -7.76 23.32 5.62
CA ILE A 388 -6.81 22.73 4.66
C ILE A 388 -7.53 22.40 3.36
N VAL A 389 -6.97 22.84 2.23
CA VAL A 389 -7.44 22.47 0.89
C VAL A 389 -6.94 21.07 0.58
N VAL A 390 -7.79 20.22 0.00
CA VAL A 390 -7.42 18.88 -0.48
C VAL A 390 -7.47 18.88 -1.99
N ALA A 391 -6.38 18.51 -2.65
CA ALA A 391 -6.30 18.38 -4.10
C ALA A 391 -5.22 17.37 -4.49
N ARG A 392 -5.40 16.63 -5.58
CA ARG A 392 -4.44 15.61 -6.05
C ARG A 392 -4.41 15.51 -7.57
N ASP A 393 -3.86 14.42 -8.09
CA ASP A 393 -3.48 14.13 -9.48
C ASP A 393 -4.30 14.88 -10.56
N ILE A 394 -5.61 14.58 -10.73
CA ILE A 394 -6.43 15.20 -11.79
C ILE A 394 -6.72 16.68 -11.50
N ALA A 395 -7.01 17.04 -10.25
CA ALA A 395 -7.21 18.44 -9.87
C ALA A 395 -5.96 19.31 -10.13
N HIS A 396 -4.75 18.77 -9.88
CA HIS A 396 -3.49 19.45 -10.21
C HIS A 396 -3.33 19.61 -11.73
N ALA A 397 -3.64 18.57 -12.51
CA ALA A 397 -3.60 18.66 -13.97
C ALA A 397 -4.56 19.73 -14.51
N ASN A 398 -5.80 19.78 -14.01
CA ASN A 398 -6.78 20.79 -14.40
C ASN A 398 -6.34 22.20 -14.02
N ILE A 399 -5.83 22.40 -12.80
CA ILE A 399 -5.29 23.70 -12.37
C ILE A 399 -4.09 24.11 -13.23
N LYS A 400 -3.19 23.17 -13.56
CA LYS A 400 -2.06 23.45 -14.45
C LYS A 400 -2.51 23.87 -15.85
N ALA A 401 -3.50 23.18 -16.43
CA ALA A 401 -4.06 23.54 -17.73
C ALA A 401 -4.67 24.95 -17.72
N ARG A 402 -5.36 25.34 -16.64
CA ARG A 402 -5.88 26.71 -16.45
C ARG A 402 -4.75 27.75 -16.45
N LEU A 403 -3.67 27.50 -15.71
CA LEU A 403 -2.51 28.40 -15.71
C LEU A 403 -1.86 28.52 -17.09
N ASP A 404 -1.76 27.41 -17.83
CA ASP A 404 -1.21 27.40 -19.19
C ASP A 404 -2.08 28.19 -20.18
N ASN A 405 -3.39 28.26 -19.92
CA ASN A 405 -4.34 29.09 -20.66
C ASN A 405 -4.38 30.56 -20.18
N GLY A 406 -3.51 30.95 -19.25
CA GLY A 406 -3.41 32.31 -18.73
C GLY A 406 -4.44 32.66 -17.66
N GLU A 407 -5.18 31.68 -17.12
CA GLU A 407 -6.05 31.91 -15.96
C GLU A 407 -5.22 32.08 -14.67
N PRO A 408 -5.74 32.82 -13.68
CA PRO A 408 -5.04 32.99 -12.41
C PRO A 408 -5.06 31.71 -11.55
N MET A 409 -4.04 31.56 -10.70
CA MET A 409 -4.04 30.53 -9.64
C MET A 409 -5.29 30.66 -8.76
N PRO A 410 -6.03 29.57 -8.51
CA PRO A 410 -7.20 29.61 -7.63
C PRO A 410 -6.89 30.14 -6.24
N GLU A 411 -7.76 31.01 -5.72
CA GLU A 411 -7.53 31.68 -4.44
C GLU A 411 -7.40 30.72 -3.26
N TYR A 412 -8.08 29.57 -3.29
CA TYR A 412 -7.96 28.56 -2.24
C TYR A 412 -6.55 27.94 -2.19
N MET A 413 -5.84 27.83 -3.33
CA MET A 413 -4.46 27.33 -3.39
C MET A 413 -3.43 28.33 -2.84
N LYS A 414 -3.79 29.62 -2.81
CA LYS A 414 -2.93 30.72 -2.35
C LYS A 414 -3.12 31.05 -0.87
N LYS A 415 -4.30 30.74 -0.32
CA LYS A 415 -4.68 31.10 1.05
C LYS A 415 -4.47 29.99 2.06
N HIS A 416 -4.46 28.73 1.62
CA HIS A 416 -4.45 27.57 2.51
C HIS A 416 -3.32 26.60 2.20
N ILE A 417 -2.98 25.77 3.18
CA ILE A 417 -2.15 24.59 2.96
C ILE A 417 -2.87 23.62 2.00
N VAL A 418 -2.12 22.94 1.13
CA VAL A 418 -2.66 21.96 0.19
C VAL A 418 -2.28 20.55 0.62
N TYR A 419 -3.26 19.76 1.03
CA TYR A 419 -3.14 18.35 1.38
C TYR A 419 -3.41 17.45 0.18
N TYR A 420 -2.44 16.61 -0.17
CA TYR A 420 -2.62 15.67 -1.25
C TYR A 420 -3.32 14.43 -0.70
N ALA A 421 -4.63 14.32 -0.90
CA ALA A 421 -5.43 13.19 -0.46
C ALA A 421 -6.69 13.04 -1.32
N GLY A 422 -7.38 11.92 -1.14
CA GLY A 422 -8.68 11.66 -1.74
C GLY A 422 -9.50 10.77 -0.79
N PRO A 423 -10.66 11.25 -0.29
CA PRO A 423 -11.45 10.56 0.74
C PRO A 423 -12.03 9.23 0.25
N ALA A 424 -12.24 8.29 1.17
CA ALA A 424 -13.24 7.24 0.98
C ALA A 424 -14.67 7.79 1.16
N LYS A 425 -15.71 7.01 0.83
CA LYS A 425 -17.11 7.43 1.06
C LYS A 425 -17.34 7.80 2.53
N THR A 426 -18.06 8.88 2.77
CA THR A 426 -18.38 9.36 4.11
C THR A 426 -19.49 8.53 4.73
N PRO A 427 -19.26 7.86 5.88
CA PRO A 427 -20.31 7.20 6.63
C PRO A 427 -21.36 8.19 7.12
N GLU A 428 -22.60 7.73 7.29
CA GLU A 428 -23.63 8.53 7.95
C GLU A 428 -23.16 9.01 9.33
N ASN A 429 -23.47 10.26 9.66
CA ASN A 429 -23.13 10.90 10.93
C ASN A 429 -21.62 11.03 11.22
N GLN A 430 -20.75 10.96 10.20
CA GLN A 430 -19.33 11.26 10.33
C GLN A 430 -18.93 12.48 9.48
N ALA A 431 -17.87 13.16 9.91
CA ALA A 431 -17.35 14.35 9.22
C ALA A 431 -16.76 14.02 7.84
N CYS A 432 -16.13 12.85 7.71
CA CYS A 432 -15.59 12.35 6.45
C CYS A 432 -15.38 10.83 6.49
N GLY A 433 -15.23 10.22 5.33
CA GLY A 433 -14.68 8.86 5.22
C GLY A 433 -13.19 8.83 5.54
N SER A 434 -12.59 7.63 5.55
CA SER A 434 -11.15 7.46 5.81
C SER A 434 -10.34 8.41 4.93
N MET A 435 -9.42 9.18 5.52
CA MET A 435 -8.74 10.31 4.88
C MET A 435 -7.25 10.35 5.24
N GLY A 436 -6.45 9.56 4.54
CA GLY A 436 -4.98 9.57 4.63
C GLY A 436 -4.31 10.28 3.45
N PRO A 437 -3.00 10.56 3.56
CA PRO A 437 -2.25 11.24 2.50
C PRO A 437 -2.03 10.32 1.29
N THR A 438 -1.90 10.92 0.12
CA THR A 438 -1.36 10.28 -1.09
C THR A 438 0.12 10.63 -1.29
N THR A 439 0.79 9.90 -2.18
CA THR A 439 2.23 10.06 -2.44
C THR A 439 2.54 11.41 -3.05
N GLY A 440 3.35 12.23 -2.36
CA GLY A 440 3.73 13.57 -2.79
C GLY A 440 4.45 13.60 -4.14
N GLY A 441 5.34 12.63 -4.36
CA GLY A 441 6.19 12.51 -5.55
C GLY A 441 5.47 12.63 -6.90
N ARG A 442 4.18 12.24 -6.98
CA ARG A 442 3.41 12.31 -8.23
C ARG A 442 3.03 13.73 -8.63
N MET A 443 3.04 14.67 -7.68
CA MET A 443 2.72 16.08 -7.92
C MET A 443 3.98 16.96 -7.99
N ASP A 444 5.19 16.39 -7.93
CA ASP A 444 6.43 17.17 -7.89
C ASP A 444 6.59 18.10 -9.10
N GLY A 445 6.17 17.68 -10.29
CA GLY A 445 6.25 18.47 -11.52
C GLY A 445 5.37 19.73 -11.56
N TYR A 446 4.44 19.89 -10.62
CA TYR A 446 3.57 21.08 -10.55
C TYR A 446 4.09 22.16 -9.59
N VAL A 447 4.99 21.80 -8.66
CA VAL A 447 5.31 22.62 -7.49
C VAL A 447 5.91 23.98 -7.85
N ASP A 448 7.00 24.02 -8.63
CA ASP A 448 7.65 25.29 -8.98
C ASP A 448 6.69 26.24 -9.73
N ALA A 449 5.93 25.71 -10.68
CA ALA A 449 4.96 26.50 -11.46
C ALA A 449 3.84 27.06 -10.56
N PHE A 450 3.35 26.27 -9.61
CA PHE A 450 2.28 26.71 -8.71
C PHE A 450 2.80 27.75 -7.70
N GLN A 451 3.98 27.52 -7.13
CA GLN A 451 4.59 28.45 -6.17
C GLN A 451 4.99 29.77 -6.82
N ALA A 452 5.44 29.75 -8.08
CA ALA A 452 5.68 30.97 -8.86
C ALA A 452 4.43 31.84 -9.02
N GLN A 453 3.24 31.25 -8.95
CA GLN A 453 1.93 31.94 -8.96
C GLN A 453 1.36 32.18 -7.55
N GLY A 454 2.16 31.96 -6.51
CA GLY A 454 1.79 32.12 -5.10
C GLY A 454 0.89 31.02 -4.53
N GLY A 455 0.66 29.93 -5.26
CA GLY A 455 -0.13 28.79 -4.83
C GLY A 455 0.72 27.64 -4.30
N SER A 456 0.13 26.74 -3.49
CA SER A 456 0.80 25.52 -2.99
C SER A 456 2.14 25.79 -2.27
N LEU A 457 2.24 26.92 -1.56
CA LEU A 457 3.43 27.28 -0.80
C LEU A 457 3.67 26.34 0.38
N ILE A 458 2.61 25.77 0.96
CA ILE A 458 2.73 24.74 2.00
C ILE A 458 1.95 23.51 1.52
N MET A 459 2.64 22.38 1.43
CA MET A 459 2.10 21.11 0.93
C MET A 459 2.10 20.09 2.06
N LEU A 460 1.01 19.34 2.24
CA LEU A 460 0.95 18.23 3.19
C LEU A 460 0.79 16.92 2.41
N THR A 461 1.74 16.00 2.55
CA THR A 461 1.82 14.79 1.72
C THR A 461 2.29 13.57 2.52
N LYS A 462 2.55 12.44 1.85
CA LYS A 462 3.43 11.38 2.37
C LYS A 462 4.53 11.02 1.38
N GLY A 463 5.60 10.40 1.88
CA GLY A 463 6.73 9.96 1.08
C GLY A 463 7.81 11.03 0.91
N ASN A 464 9.02 10.59 0.59
CA ASN A 464 10.10 11.44 0.11
C ASN A 464 9.75 12.05 -1.25
N ARG A 465 10.29 13.24 -1.52
CA ARG A 465 10.05 14.03 -2.74
C ARG A 465 11.37 14.27 -3.48
N SER A 466 11.28 14.51 -4.78
CA SER A 466 12.44 14.78 -5.63
C SER A 466 13.11 16.12 -5.31
N GLN A 467 14.36 16.27 -5.76
CA GLN A 467 15.16 17.48 -5.52
C GLN A 467 14.48 18.76 -6.03
N GLN A 468 13.74 18.69 -7.15
CA GLN A 468 13.03 19.85 -7.71
C GLN A 468 12.06 20.51 -6.72
N VAL A 469 11.47 19.74 -5.79
CA VAL A 469 10.59 20.29 -4.75
C VAL A 469 11.39 21.03 -3.69
N THR A 470 12.57 20.51 -3.35
CA THR A 470 13.49 21.18 -2.42
C THR A 470 13.96 22.51 -3.01
N ASP A 471 14.33 22.52 -4.29
CA ASP A 471 14.76 23.72 -5.00
C ASP A 471 13.62 24.73 -5.14
N ALA A 472 12.40 24.28 -5.45
CA ALA A 472 11.22 25.15 -5.51
C ALA A 472 10.88 25.78 -4.15
N CYS A 473 10.86 24.98 -3.08
CA CYS A 473 10.66 25.46 -1.72
C CYS A 473 11.70 26.52 -1.32
N GLN A 474 12.98 26.29 -1.63
CA GLN A 474 14.05 27.26 -1.39
C GLN A 474 13.85 28.56 -2.21
N LYS A 475 13.46 28.44 -3.47
CA LYS A 475 13.28 29.57 -4.39
C LYS A 475 12.10 30.46 -4.02
N HIS A 476 11.00 29.86 -3.57
CA HIS A 476 9.72 30.56 -3.36
C HIS A 476 9.32 30.72 -1.89
N GLY A 477 10.16 30.26 -0.95
CA GLY A 477 9.85 30.28 0.47
C GLY A 477 8.76 29.29 0.88
N GLY A 478 8.70 28.13 0.22
CA GLY A 478 7.69 27.10 0.44
C GLY A 478 8.14 25.98 1.40
N PHE A 479 7.20 25.11 1.78
CA PHE A 479 7.42 23.98 2.69
C PHE A 479 6.72 22.72 2.22
N SER A 480 7.35 21.57 2.43
CA SER A 480 6.69 20.26 2.33
C SER A 480 6.59 19.63 3.71
N LEU A 481 5.36 19.36 4.13
CA LEU A 481 5.01 18.69 5.37
C LEU A 481 4.65 17.23 5.10
N GLY A 482 4.97 16.35 6.05
CA GLY A 482 4.68 14.92 6.01
C GLY A 482 3.57 14.54 6.99
N SER A 483 2.50 13.94 6.51
CA SER A 483 1.52 13.23 7.33
C SER A 483 1.82 11.74 7.35
N ILE A 484 1.32 11.04 8.37
CA ILE A 484 1.52 9.60 8.53
C ILE A 484 0.69 8.86 7.48
N GLY A 485 1.39 8.12 6.61
CA GLY A 485 0.76 7.25 5.63
C GLY A 485 0.21 5.98 6.28
N GLY A 486 -1.01 5.58 5.90
CA GLY A 486 -1.63 4.32 6.35
C GLY A 486 -2.53 4.43 7.59
N ALA A 487 -2.64 5.59 8.22
CA ALA A 487 -3.49 5.81 9.41
C ALA A 487 -4.83 6.51 9.08
N ALA A 488 -5.46 6.20 7.94
CA ALA A 488 -6.53 7.00 7.36
C ALA A 488 -7.83 7.03 8.17
N ALA A 489 -8.24 5.91 8.77
CA ALA A 489 -9.43 5.84 9.61
C ALA A 489 -9.25 6.63 10.91
N LEU A 490 -8.07 6.52 11.53
CA LEU A 490 -7.70 7.32 12.69
C LEU A 490 -7.70 8.81 12.37
N LEU A 491 -7.10 9.18 11.22
CA LEU A 491 -7.02 10.58 10.81
C LEU A 491 -8.41 11.20 10.64
N ALA A 492 -9.30 10.49 9.94
CA ALA A 492 -10.69 10.89 9.73
C ALA A 492 -11.47 11.02 11.05
N GLN A 493 -11.41 10.01 11.92
CA GLN A 493 -12.18 10.00 13.17
C GLN A 493 -11.69 11.02 14.20
N GLN A 494 -10.37 11.17 14.35
CA GLN A 494 -9.82 11.96 15.44
C GLN A 494 -9.66 13.45 15.08
N TYR A 495 -9.18 13.74 13.86
CA TYR A 495 -8.66 15.07 13.55
C TYR A 495 -9.56 15.87 12.59
N VAL A 496 -10.34 15.23 11.71
CA VAL A 496 -11.21 15.95 10.76
C VAL A 496 -12.54 16.33 11.42
N LYS A 497 -12.98 17.58 11.23
CA LYS A 497 -14.23 18.14 11.78
C LYS A 497 -15.30 18.38 10.73
N SER A 498 -14.92 18.72 9.52
CA SER A 498 -15.82 18.84 8.37
C SER A 498 -15.05 18.63 7.07
N LEU A 499 -15.79 18.27 6.01
CA LEU A 499 -15.28 18.14 4.65
C LEU A 499 -16.33 18.68 3.67
N GLN A 500 -15.95 19.63 2.81
CA GLN A 500 -16.82 20.23 1.80
C GLN A 500 -16.15 20.19 0.42
N CYS A 501 -16.89 19.81 -0.62
CA CYS A 501 -16.42 19.92 -2.00
C CYS A 501 -16.41 21.40 -2.43
N LEU A 502 -15.27 21.85 -2.96
CA LEU A 502 -15.07 23.22 -3.45
C LEU A 502 -15.19 23.32 -4.98
N GLU A 503 -14.56 22.40 -5.69
CA GLU A 503 -14.47 22.44 -7.15
C GLU A 503 -14.33 21.01 -7.72
N TYR A 504 -14.77 20.83 -8.96
CA TYR A 504 -14.70 19.58 -9.71
C TYR A 504 -15.45 18.38 -9.07
N PRO A 505 -16.72 18.53 -8.64
CA PRO A 505 -17.47 17.43 -8.02
C PRO A 505 -17.59 16.18 -8.91
N GLU A 506 -17.53 16.36 -10.23
CA GLU A 506 -17.53 15.27 -11.22
C GLU A 506 -16.33 14.33 -11.11
N LEU A 507 -15.22 14.77 -10.50
CA LEU A 507 -14.02 13.95 -10.29
C LEU A 507 -14.14 13.00 -9.09
N GLY A 508 -15.26 13.02 -8.36
CA GLY A 508 -15.49 12.18 -7.20
C GLY A 508 -14.40 12.38 -6.14
N MET A 509 -13.67 11.31 -5.79
CA MET A 509 -12.63 11.37 -4.77
C MET A 509 -11.42 12.26 -5.12
N GLU A 510 -11.27 12.67 -6.39
CA GLU A 510 -10.21 13.58 -6.86
C GLU A 510 -10.65 15.04 -6.99
N ALA A 511 -11.89 15.36 -6.58
CA ALA A 511 -12.36 16.74 -6.49
C ALA A 511 -11.47 17.59 -5.57
N VAL A 512 -11.60 18.91 -5.66
CA VAL A 512 -10.99 19.82 -4.68
C VAL A 512 -11.92 19.91 -3.46
N TRP A 513 -11.37 19.69 -2.27
CA TRP A 513 -12.13 19.77 -1.02
C TRP A 513 -11.55 20.83 -0.09
N MET A 514 -12.36 21.27 0.86
CA MET A 514 -11.92 21.99 2.06
C MET A 514 -12.22 21.12 3.27
N MET A 515 -11.20 20.87 4.09
CA MET A 515 -11.38 20.18 5.37
C MET A 515 -10.98 21.07 6.54
N GLU A 516 -11.75 20.99 7.62
CA GLU A 516 -11.40 21.60 8.91
C GLU A 516 -10.76 20.54 9.80
N VAL A 517 -9.57 20.83 10.34
CA VAL A 517 -8.85 19.88 11.20
C VAL A 517 -8.55 20.44 12.59
N LYS A 518 -8.43 19.55 13.57
CA LYS A 518 -7.96 19.88 14.92
C LYS A 518 -6.88 18.90 15.35
N ASN A 519 -5.74 19.41 15.79
CA ASN A 519 -4.57 18.65 16.25
C ASN A 519 -4.05 17.60 15.26
N MET A 520 -4.16 17.84 13.95
CA MET A 520 -3.71 16.88 12.95
C MET A 520 -2.17 16.80 12.93
N PRO A 521 -1.56 15.61 13.06
CA PRO A 521 -0.12 15.47 13.13
C PRO A 521 0.55 15.65 11.77
N ALA A 522 1.68 16.36 11.75
CA ALA A 522 2.55 16.47 10.59
C ALA A 522 4.04 16.61 10.99
N PHE A 523 4.93 16.55 10.01
CA PHE A 523 6.37 16.75 10.17
C PHE A 523 6.88 17.74 9.13
N VAL A 524 7.82 18.62 9.47
CA VAL A 524 8.52 19.44 8.46
C VAL A 524 9.49 18.53 7.70
N LEU A 525 9.26 18.29 6.40
CA LEU A 525 10.12 17.43 5.58
C LEU A 525 11.07 18.22 4.69
N VAL A 526 10.58 19.30 4.09
CA VAL A 526 11.36 20.24 3.27
C VAL A 526 11.08 21.64 3.77
N ASP A 527 12.13 22.42 3.98
CA ASP A 527 12.03 23.81 4.41
C ASP A 527 12.29 24.81 3.27
N ASP A 528 12.13 26.08 3.58
CA ASP A 528 12.37 27.24 2.72
C ASP A 528 13.86 27.56 2.51
N LYS A 529 14.78 26.71 2.97
CA LYS A 529 16.23 26.94 2.97
C LYS A 529 17.00 25.91 2.14
N GLY A 530 16.28 24.98 1.51
CA GLY A 530 16.85 23.90 0.71
C GLY A 530 17.23 22.66 1.53
N ASN A 531 16.76 22.55 2.78
CA ASN A 531 16.98 21.36 3.59
C ASN A 531 15.89 20.31 3.35
N ASN A 532 16.27 19.03 3.31
CA ASN A 532 15.37 17.91 3.08
C ASN A 532 15.62 16.80 4.11
N PHE A 533 14.59 16.39 4.84
CA PHE A 533 14.65 15.42 5.91
C PHE A 533 15.20 14.06 5.46
N PHE A 534 15.02 13.67 4.20
CA PHE A 534 15.47 12.37 3.72
C PHE A 534 16.89 12.37 3.15
N SER A 535 17.43 13.52 2.76
CA SER A 535 18.77 13.61 2.14
C SER A 535 19.89 13.16 3.09
N GLN A 536 19.70 13.34 4.40
CA GLN A 536 20.62 12.86 5.44
C GLN A 536 20.81 11.32 5.43
N PHE A 537 19.79 10.56 5.02
CA PHE A 537 19.84 9.09 4.92
C PHE A 537 20.34 8.59 3.56
N GLU A 538 20.24 9.45 2.54
CA GLU A 538 20.79 9.18 1.21
C GLU A 538 22.32 9.33 1.20
N GLN A 539 22.86 10.33 1.91
CA GLN A 539 24.29 10.65 1.93
C GLN A 539 25.13 9.74 2.85
N GLN A 540 24.60 9.28 3.99
CA GLN A 540 25.34 8.46 4.97
C GLN A 540 25.75 7.06 4.47
N HIS A 541 25.15 6.57 3.38
CA HIS A 541 25.38 5.21 2.88
C HIS A 541 25.59 5.17 1.36
N ARG A 542 26.21 6.21 0.77
CA ARG A 542 26.89 6.00 -0.52
C ARG A 542 27.98 4.97 -0.27
N CYS A 543 27.72 3.73 -0.67
CA CYS A 543 28.72 2.68 -0.71
C CYS A 543 29.94 3.24 -1.44
N ALA A 544 31.07 3.37 -0.74
CA ALA A 544 32.29 3.95 -1.30
C ALA A 544 32.80 3.19 -2.54
N THR A 545 32.26 2.00 -2.82
CA THR A 545 32.62 1.11 -3.92
C THR A 545 31.53 0.93 -4.98
N CYS A 546 30.39 1.62 -4.91
CA CYS A 546 29.42 1.59 -6.02
C CYS A 546 29.84 2.59 -7.11
N PRO A 547 30.00 2.17 -8.38
CA PRO A 547 30.23 3.10 -9.48
C PRO A 547 29.05 4.09 -9.56
N ALA A 548 29.36 5.38 -9.72
CA ALA A 548 28.36 6.37 -10.08
C ALA A 548 27.76 5.96 -11.44
N GLY A 549 26.50 5.54 -11.44
CA GLY A 549 25.79 5.12 -12.65
C GLY A 549 25.46 6.32 -13.54
N HIS A 550 25.75 6.16 -14.83
CA HIS A 550 25.30 6.99 -15.94
C HIS A 550 23.80 6.88 -16.18
#